data_AF-A0A9E0EYP4-F1
#
_entry.id   AF-A0A9E0EYP4-F1
#
_cell.length_a   1.000
_cell.length_b   1.000
_cell.length_c   1.000
_cell.angle_alpha   90.00
_cell.angle_beta   90.00
_cell.angle_gamma   90.00
#
_symmetry.space_group_name_H-M   'P 1'
#
loop_
_entity.id
_entity.type
_entity.pdbx_description
1 polymer ?
#
loop_
_entity_poly.entity_id
_entity_poly.type
_entity_poly.pdbx_seq_one_letter_code
_entity_poly.pdbx_strand_id
1 'polypeptide(L)'
;MITVVSIMAGGMLLGFLLRAKQRIVSGNEKLITYAIYLLLFMMGVSIGSNEQIMNSLSTLGIVALIVSMGAIIGSILTGFLVFKLFFKND
;
A
#
# COMPACT_ATOMS: atom_id res chain seq x y z
N MET A 1 0.08 -5.85 18.50
CA MET A 1 0.63 -4.72 17.72
C MET A 1 2.14 -4.69 17.72
N ILE A 2 2.81 -4.73 18.89
CA ILE A 2 4.28 -4.78 19.00
C ILE A 2 4.89 -5.94 18.18
N THR A 3 4.30 -7.13 18.23
CA THR A 3 4.75 -8.31 17.46
C THR A 3 4.74 -8.08 15.94
N VAL A 4 3.74 -7.36 15.44
CA VAL A 4 3.64 -7.05 13.99
C VAL A 4 4.74 -6.07 13.61
N VAL A 5 4.91 -5.02 14.41
CA VAL A 5 5.96 -4.01 14.20
C VAL A 5 7.36 -4.64 14.25
N SER A 6 7.61 -5.56 15.19
CA SER A 6 8.90 -6.25 15.28
C SER A 6 9.19 -7.16 14.09
N ILE A 7 8.16 -7.84 13.56
CA ILE A 7 8.31 -8.67 12.35
C ILE A 7 8.59 -7.79 11.13
N MET A 8 7.90 -6.65 10.98
CA MET A 8 8.15 -5.69 9.89
C MET A 8 9.57 -5.11 9.96
N ALA A 9 10.00 -4.69 11.15
CA ALA A 9 11.35 -4.19 11.37
C ALA A 9 12.41 -5.27 11.07
N GLY A 10 12.18 -6.50 11.53
CA GLY A 10 13.04 -7.64 11.22
C GLY A 10 13.12 -7.93 9.73
N GLY A 11 11.99 -7.91 9.02
CA GLY A 11 11.94 -8.09 7.56
C GLY A 11 12.70 -7.00 6.80
N MET A 12 12.63 -5.75 7.25
CA MET A 12 13.40 -4.64 6.67
C MET A 12 14.90 -4.81 6.89
N LEU A 13 15.33 -5.19 8.10
CA LEU A 13 16.73 -5.48 8.42
C LEU A 13 17.27 -6.65 7.57
N LEU A 14 16.51 -7.74 7.48
CA LEU A 14 16.85 -8.87 6.62
C LEU A 14 16.95 -8.44 5.15
N GLY A 15 15.98 -7.65 4.65
CA GLY A 15 16.03 -7.08 3.31
C GLY A 15 17.27 -6.22 3.06
N PHE A 16 17.72 -5.46 4.05
CA PHE A 16 18.94 -4.65 3.98
C PHE A 16 20.21 -5.52 3.94
N LEU A 17 20.31 -6.55 4.79
CA LEU A 17 21.46 -7.48 4.81
C LEU A 17 21.55 -8.29 3.52
N LEU A 18 20.41 -8.74 2.97
CA LEU A 18 20.36 -9.55 1.75
C LEU A 18 20.47 -8.71 0.44
N ARG A 19 20.46 -7.37 0.53
CA ARG A 19 20.56 -6.45 -0.62
C ARG A 19 21.82 -6.69 -1.47
N ALA A 20 22.91 -7.15 -0.86
CA ALA A 20 24.17 -7.45 -1.56
C ALA A 20 24.04 -8.61 -2.55
N LYS A 21 23.02 -9.48 -2.42
CA LYS A 21 22.84 -10.66 -3.28
C LYS A 21 21.74 -10.42 -4.32
N GLN A 22 22.13 -9.74 -5.40
CA GLN A 22 21.26 -9.28 -6.51
C GLN A 22 20.37 -10.39 -7.12
N ARG A 23 20.81 -11.65 -7.11
CA ARG A 23 20.05 -12.82 -7.60
C ARG A 23 18.84 -13.17 -6.73
N ILE A 24 18.93 -12.99 -5.40
CA ILE A 24 17.80 -13.19 -4.48
C ILE A 24 16.81 -12.05 -4.62
N VAL A 25 17.30 -10.81 -4.79
CA VAL A 25 16.47 -9.62 -4.95
C VAL A 25 15.60 -9.71 -6.21
N SER A 26 16.15 -10.18 -7.34
CA SER A 26 15.38 -10.36 -8.58
C SER A 26 14.37 -11.51 -8.53
N GLY A 27 14.67 -12.59 -7.79
CA GLY A 27 13.71 -13.68 -7.56
C GLY A 27 12.53 -13.26 -6.69
N ASN A 28 12.78 -12.37 -5.72
CA ASN A 28 11.78 -11.84 -4.81
C ASN A 28 10.68 -11.06 -5.54
N GLU A 29 11.01 -10.30 -6.58
CA GLU A 29 10.03 -9.54 -7.37
C GLU A 29 8.96 -10.46 -7.98
N LYS A 30 9.38 -11.57 -8.59
CA LYS A 30 8.44 -12.55 -9.16
C LYS A 30 7.58 -13.20 -8.07
N LEU A 31 8.21 -13.59 -6.95
CA LEU A 31 7.50 -14.19 -5.82
C LEU A 31 6.44 -13.25 -5.23
N ILE A 32 6.79 -11.97 -5.03
CA ILE A 32 5.85 -10.95 -4.55
C ILE A 32 4.70 -10.78 -5.53
N THR A 33 4.96 -10.68 -6.83
CA THR A 33 3.91 -10.55 -7.85
C THR A 33 2.95 -11.74 -7.83
N TYR A 34 3.46 -12.98 -7.78
CA TYR A 34 2.60 -14.16 -7.65
C TYR A 34 1.81 -14.16 -6.34
N ALA A 35 2.42 -13.73 -5.23
CA ALA A 35 1.75 -13.61 -3.94
C ALA A 35 0.63 -12.56 -3.99
N ILE A 36 0.84 -11.40 -4.63
CA ILE A 36 -0.18 -10.37 -4.83
C ILE A 36 -1.35 -10.93 -5.64
N TYR A 37 -1.10 -11.65 -6.73
CA TYR A 37 -2.19 -12.27 -7.50
C TYR A 37 -3.00 -13.27 -6.67
N LEU A 38 -2.33 -14.11 -5.88
CA LEU A 38 -3.00 -15.06 -5.01
C LEU A 38 -3.81 -14.35 -3.92
N LEU A 39 -3.26 -13.30 -3.30
CA LEU A 39 -3.95 -12.49 -2.31
C LEU A 39 -5.16 -11.77 -2.90
N LEU A 40 -5.04 -11.17 -4.08
CA LEU A 40 -6.15 -10.52 -4.78
C LEU A 40 -7.26 -11.51 -5.14
N PHE A 41 -6.88 -12.73 -5.57
CA PHE A 41 -7.85 -13.79 -5.81
C PHE A 41 -8.61 -14.18 -4.54
N MET A 42 -7.88 -14.44 -3.44
CA MET A 42 -8.48 -14.76 -2.14
C MET A 42 -9.36 -13.62 -1.62
N MET A 43 -8.91 -12.37 -1.79
CA MET A 43 -9.68 -11.17 -1.42
C MET A 43 -10.99 -11.09 -2.22
N GLY A 44 -10.93 -11.31 -3.53
CA GLY A 44 -12.11 -11.34 -4.39
C GLY A 44 -13.12 -12.40 -3.97
N VAL A 45 -12.66 -13.63 -3.69
CA VAL A 45 -13.52 -14.71 -3.19
C VAL A 45 -14.13 -14.35 -1.82
N SER A 46 -13.33 -13.82 -0.89
CA SER A 46 -13.79 -13.45 0.45
C SER A 46 -14.81 -12.30 0.44
N ILE A 47 -14.68 -11.36 -0.49
CA ILE A 47 -15.64 -10.26 -0.66
C ILE A 47 -16.89 -10.77 -1.37
N GLY A 48 -16.73 -11.60 -2.40
CA GLY A 48 -17.81 -12.17 -3.19
C GLY A 48 -18.75 -13.08 -2.40
N SER A 49 -18.22 -13.84 -1.43
CA SER A 49 -19.00 -14.72 -0.57
C SER A 49 -19.65 -14.02 0.63
N ASN A 50 -19.30 -12.77 0.90
CA ASN A 50 -19.83 -12.01 2.03
C ASN A 50 -20.94 -11.05 1.58
N GLU A 51 -22.19 -11.47 1.77
CA GLU A 51 -23.37 -10.68 1.39
C GLU A 51 -23.43 -9.29 2.03
N GLN A 52 -22.91 -9.12 3.26
CA GLN A 52 -22.90 -7.81 3.92
C GLN A 52 -21.98 -6.82 3.18
N ILE A 53 -20.81 -7.30 2.74
CA ILE A 53 -19.86 -6.48 1.97
C ILE A 53 -20.42 -6.23 0.57
N MET A 54 -21.00 -7.25 -0.08
CA MET A 54 -21.59 -7.13 -1.42
C MET A 54 -22.73 -6.12 -1.45
N ASN A 55 -23.64 -6.17 -0.47
CA ASN A 55 -24.75 -5.23 -0.35
C ASN A 55 -24.27 -3.80 -0.03
N SER A 56 -23.15 -3.68 0.68
CA SER A 56 -22.54 -2.38 1.02
C SER A 56 -21.51 -1.91 -0.03
N LEU A 57 -21.34 -2.62 -1.15
CA LEU A 57 -20.27 -2.36 -2.10
C LEU A 57 -20.38 -0.96 -2.73
N SER A 58 -21.60 -0.50 -3.00
CA SER A 58 -21.85 0.87 -3.47
C SER A 58 -21.37 1.92 -2.46
N THR A 59 -21.76 1.77 -1.19
CA THR A 59 -21.34 2.67 -0.11
C THR A 59 -19.83 2.63 0.09
N LEU A 60 -19.23 1.44 0.10
CA LEU A 60 -17.77 1.27 0.19
C LEU A 60 -17.05 1.93 -0.98
N GLY A 61 -17.59 1.83 -2.19
CA GLY A 61 -17.07 2.49 -3.38
C GLY A 61 -17.08 4.00 -3.28
N ILE A 62 -18.18 4.58 -2.80
CA ILE A 62 -18.29 6.04 -2.57
C ILE A 62 -17.30 6.49 -1.49
N VAL A 63 -17.22 5.77 -0.37
CA VAL A 63 -16.24 6.05 0.69
C VAL A 63 -14.82 5.99 0.15
N ALA A 64 -14.48 4.96 -0.63
CA ALA A 64 -13.17 4.81 -1.26
C ALA A 64 -12.85 5.95 -2.23
N LEU A 65 -13.84 6.42 -3.00
CA LEU A 65 -13.68 7.56 -3.89
C LEU A 65 -13.40 8.85 -3.12
N ILE A 66 -14.17 9.13 -2.06
CA ILE A 66 -13.97 10.31 -1.20
C ILE A 66 -12.58 10.27 -0.55
N VAL A 67 -12.17 9.13 0.00
CA VAL A 67 -10.85 8.96 0.61
C VAL A 67 -9.73 9.16 -0.42
N SER A 68 -9.88 8.58 -1.62
CA SER A 68 -8.91 8.73 -2.70
C SER A 68 -8.78 10.19 -3.13
N MET A 69 -9.90 10.90 -3.27
CA MET A 69 -9.89 12.31 -3.65
C MET A 69 -9.31 13.19 -2.55
N GLY A 70 -9.66 12.93 -1.28
CA GLY A 70 -9.07 13.61 -0.14
C GLY A 70 -7.55 13.41 -0.06
N ALA A 71 -7.06 12.18 -0.32
CA ALA A 71 -5.64 11.88 -0.35
C ALA A 71 -4.90 12.61 -1.49
N ILE A 72 -5.49 12.65 -2.69
CA ILE A 72 -4.92 13.37 -3.84
C ILE A 72 -4.85 14.87 -3.55
N ILE A 73 -5.95 15.47 -3.09
CA ILE A 73 -6.01 16.90 -2.75
C ILE A 73 -5.01 17.23 -1.64
N GLY A 74 -4.97 16.43 -0.57
CA GLY A 74 -4.03 16.61 0.54
C GLY A 74 -2.57 16.51 0.11
N SER A 75 -2.25 15.55 -0.77
CA SER A 75 -0.90 15.39 -1.33
C SER A 75 -0.48 16.61 -2.17
N ILE A 76 -1.37 17.09 -3.05
CA ILE A 76 -1.12 18.29 -3.89
C ILE A 76 -0.95 19.54 -3.01
N LEU A 77 -1.83 19.74 -2.03
CA LEU A 77 -1.75 20.88 -1.10
C LEU A 77 -0.43 20.88 -0.32
N THR A 78 -0.02 19.72 0.19
CA THR A 78 1.24 19.58 0.94
C THR A 78 2.43 19.85 0.02
N GLY A 79 2.43 19.31 -1.20
CA GLY A 79 3.46 19.58 -2.19
C GLY A 79 3.55 21.06 -2.56
N PHE A 80 2.42 21.72 -2.74
CA PHE A 80 2.35 23.16 -3.02
C PHE A 80 2.83 24.01 -1.84
N LEU A 81 2.48 23.62 -0.61
CA LEU A 81 2.92 24.32 0.60
C LEU A 81 4.45 24.20 0.79
N VAL A 82 5.01 23.01 0.59
CA VAL A 82 6.46 22.79 0.60
C VAL A 82 7.13 23.61 -0.50
N PHE A 83 6.58 23.62 -1.72
CA PHE A 83 7.08 24.44 -2.82
C PHE A 83 7.10 25.93 -2.46
N LYS A 84 6.01 26.44 -1.89
CA LYS A 84 5.89 27.85 -1.51
C LYS A 84 6.79 28.25 -0.34
N LEU A 85 7.03 27.36 0.63
CA LEU A 85 7.88 27.67 1.79
C LEU A 85 9.37 27.59 1.48
N PHE A 86 9.78 26.62 0.67
CA PHE A 86 11.20 26.35 0.40
C PHE A 86 11.72 26.96 -0.90
N PHE A 87 10.88 27.14 -1.93
CA PHE A 87 11.32 27.56 -3.27
C PHE A 87 10.80 28.95 -3.71
N LYS A 88 9.98 29.62 -2.89
CA LYS A 88 9.48 30.99 -3.17
C LYS A 88 10.18 32.08 -2.35
N ASN A 89 11.35 31.77 -1.80
CA ASN A 89 12.20 32.74 -1.08
C ASN A 89 13.52 33.04 -1.82
N ASP A 90 13.63 32.65 -3.10
CA ASP A 90 14.59 33.19 -4.08
C ASP A 90 13.84 34.11 -5.06
#